data_AF-A0A7Y8JEH3-F1
#
_entry.id   AF-A0A7Y8JEH3-F1
#
_cell.length_a   1.000
_cell.length_b   1.000
_cell.length_c   1.000
_cell.angle_alpha   90.00
_cell.angle_beta   90.00
_cell.angle_gamma   90.00
#
_symmetry.space_group_name_H-M   'P 1'
#
loop_
_entity.id
_entity.type
_entity.pdbx_description
1 polymer ?
#
loop_
_entity_poly.entity_id
_entity_poly.type
_entity_poly.pdbx_seq_one_letter_code
_entity_poly.pdbx_strand_id
1 'polypeptide(L)'
;MTASPRYTLNRSVIILHYKQPVLDWLLSADPEPLDRLTLEELGQDGDAFLIPGDLSRYPVNNEQDAIKWVEKRWRLFFEHCLNNRLTDESLWPKKRSLKMFRNWLSIEYRSMVWDLANEPLVVEDWENENDHDDEIMH
;
A
#
# COMPACT_ATOMS: atom_id res chain seq x y z
N MET A 1 16.84 21.72 23.28
CA MET A 1 16.34 20.41 23.75
C MET A 1 16.22 19.53 22.52
N THR A 2 16.93 18.40 22.46
CA THR A 2 16.83 17.47 21.33
C THR A 2 15.43 16.85 21.36
N ALA A 3 14.57 17.25 20.44
CA ALA A 3 13.22 16.72 20.30
C ALA A 3 13.30 15.31 19.72
N SER A 4 13.56 14.32 20.58
CA SER A 4 13.42 12.93 20.19
C SER A 4 11.93 12.60 20.02
N PRO A 5 11.55 11.84 18.98
CA PRO A 5 10.19 11.35 18.84
C PRO A 5 9.72 10.64 20.13
N ARG A 6 8.53 11.00 20.63
CA ARG A 6 8.01 10.51 21.92
C ARG A 6 6.84 9.53 21.79
N TYR A 7 6.02 9.67 20.74
CA TYR A 7 4.79 8.90 20.58
C TYR A 7 4.79 8.19 19.23
N THR A 8 4.33 6.95 19.24
CA THR A 8 4.08 6.15 18.03
C THR A 8 2.58 5.99 17.82
N LEU A 9 2.19 5.74 16.57
CA LEU A 9 0.84 5.30 16.26
C LEU A 9 0.64 3.85 16.70
N ASN A 10 -0.59 3.51 17.09
CA ASN A 10 -0.97 2.11 17.36
C ASN A 10 -1.16 1.31 16.06
N ARG A 11 -0.19 1.40 15.15
CA ARG A 11 -0.17 0.78 13.83
C ARG A 11 1.27 0.45 13.47
N SER A 12 1.43 -0.66 12.76
CA SER A 12 2.65 -0.96 12.01
C SER A 12 2.42 -0.55 10.55
N VAL A 13 3.48 -0.44 9.75
CA VAL A 13 3.37 -0.19 8.32
C VAL A 13 3.86 -1.39 7.51
N ILE A 14 3.25 -1.60 6.36
CA ILE A 14 3.84 -2.37 5.27
C ILE A 14 4.00 -1.51 4.03
N ILE A 15 5.03 -1.78 3.25
CA ILE A 15 5.22 -1.21 1.92
C ILE A 15 5.31 -2.38 0.93
N LEU A 16 4.61 -2.27 -0.19
CA LEU A 16 4.64 -3.27 -1.25
C LEU A 16 5.60 -2.80 -2.34
N HIS A 17 6.71 -3.52 -2.48
CA HIS A 17 7.71 -3.23 -3.51
C HIS A 17 7.43 -4.05 -4.76
N TYR A 18 7.32 -3.36 -5.90
CA TYR A 18 7.21 -4.01 -7.20
C TYR A 18 8.51 -4.76 -7.54
N LYS A 19 8.34 -5.95 -8.10
CA LYS A 19 9.42 -6.73 -8.71
C LYS A 19 9.32 -6.65 -10.22
N GLN A 20 10.38 -7.09 -10.88
CA GLN A 20 10.49 -7.11 -12.35
C GLN A 20 9.25 -7.65 -13.08
N PRO A 21 8.56 -8.72 -12.63
CA PRO A 21 7.38 -9.21 -13.33
C PRO A 21 6.22 -8.21 -13.47
N VAL A 22 6.12 -7.21 -12.58
CA VAL A 22 5.11 -6.15 -12.71
C VAL A 22 5.47 -5.22 -13.86
N LEU A 23 6.73 -4.82 -13.95
CA LEU A 23 7.23 -3.99 -15.05
C LEU A 23 7.07 -4.73 -16.39
N ASP A 24 7.47 -6.00 -16.46
CA ASP A 24 7.34 -6.82 -17.67
C ASP A 24 5.88 -6.94 -18.12
N TRP A 25 4.96 -7.06 -17.16
CA TRP A 25 3.54 -7.07 -17.46
C TRP A 25 3.06 -5.73 -17.98
N LEU A 26 3.41 -4.61 -17.34
CA LEU A 26 2.98 -3.29 -17.79
C LEU A 26 3.45 -2.99 -19.22
N LEU A 27 4.73 -3.24 -19.51
CA LEU A 27 5.30 -3.04 -20.85
C LEU A 27 4.67 -3.91 -21.94
N SER A 28 4.00 -5.02 -21.57
CA SER A 28 3.35 -5.94 -22.51
C SER A 28 1.83 -5.81 -22.59
N ALA A 29 1.18 -5.38 -21.51
CA ALA A 29 -0.27 -5.29 -21.42
C ALA A 29 -0.80 -3.89 -21.75
N ASP A 30 -0.02 -2.85 -21.49
CA ASP A 30 -0.39 -1.46 -21.82
C ASP A 30 -0.30 -1.24 -23.35
N PRO A 31 -1.37 -0.80 -24.02
CA PRO A 31 -1.33 -0.45 -25.44
C PRO A 31 -0.43 0.74 -25.76
N GLU A 32 -0.19 1.63 -24.78
CA GLU A 32 0.63 2.84 -24.92
C GLU A 32 1.67 2.92 -23.77
N PRO A 33 2.60 1.95 -23.69
CA PRO A 33 3.52 1.89 -22.57
C PRO A 33 4.43 3.11 -22.56
N LEU A 34 4.69 3.64 -21.36
CA LEU A 34 5.64 4.73 -21.18
C LEU A 34 7.04 4.30 -21.65
N ASP A 35 7.59 5.06 -22.60
CA ASP A 35 8.95 4.86 -23.08
C ASP A 35 9.95 4.96 -21.92
N ARG A 36 10.78 3.93 -21.76
CA ARG A 36 11.87 3.84 -20.76
C ARG A 36 11.45 3.70 -19.30
N LEU A 37 10.21 3.32 -19.01
CA LEU A 37 9.80 3.00 -17.64
C LEU A 37 10.72 1.95 -17.00
N THR A 38 11.30 2.30 -15.86
CA THR A 38 12.16 1.42 -15.06
C THR A 38 11.46 0.92 -13.81
N LEU A 39 12.00 -0.15 -13.20
CA LEU A 39 11.44 -0.70 -11.97
C LEU A 39 11.60 0.28 -10.80
N GLU A 40 12.66 1.07 -10.83
CA GLU A 40 12.92 2.10 -9.82
C GLU A 40 11.88 3.21 -9.89
N GLU A 41 11.57 3.72 -11.08
CA GLU A 41 10.51 4.72 -11.30
C GLU A 41 9.15 4.17 -10.88
N LEU A 42 8.84 2.91 -11.25
CA LEU A 42 7.60 2.24 -10.84
C LEU A 42 7.47 2.15 -9.30
N GLY A 43 8.59 2.00 -8.60
CA GLY A 43 8.65 1.91 -7.14
C GLY A 43 8.53 3.24 -6.39
N GLN A 44 8.73 4.40 -7.05
CA GLN A 44 8.65 5.70 -6.39
C GLN A 44 7.22 6.04 -5.93
N ASP A 45 6.21 5.61 -6.69
CA ASP A 45 4.80 5.86 -6.39
C ASP A 45 4.15 4.68 -5.64
N GLY A 46 4.90 4.00 -4.78
CA GLY A 46 4.40 2.85 -4.02
C GLY A 46 3.57 3.27 -2.82
N ASP A 47 2.44 2.59 -2.58
CA ASP A 47 1.61 2.84 -1.41
C ASP A 47 2.19 2.18 -0.14
N ALA A 48 2.03 2.88 0.98
CA ALA A 48 2.26 2.36 2.31
C ALA A 48 0.93 2.11 3.02
N PHE A 49 0.81 0.99 3.72
CA PHE A 49 -0.43 0.59 4.39
C PHE A 49 -0.23 0.47 5.89
N LEU A 50 -1.04 1.19 6.66
CA LEU A 50 -1.13 1.00 8.10
C LEU A 50 -1.88 -0.30 8.41
N ILE A 51 -1.24 -1.18 9.17
CA ILE A 51 -1.79 -2.48 9.58
C ILE A 51 -1.85 -2.56 11.12
N PRO A 52 -2.56 -3.55 11.69
CA PRO A 52 -2.61 -3.73 13.14
C PRO A 52 -1.22 -3.82 13.76
N GLY A 53 -0.94 -3.01 14.79
CA GLY A 53 0.28 -3.10 15.60
C GLY A 53 0.11 -4.00 16.82
N ASP A 54 1.08 -3.95 17.73
CA ASP A 54 1.21 -4.84 18.89
C ASP A 54 0.04 -4.77 19.89
N LEU A 55 -0.64 -3.61 20.00
CA LEU A 55 -1.77 -3.43 20.93
C LEU A 55 -3.13 -3.84 20.32
N SER A 56 -3.15 -4.37 19.10
CA SER A 56 -4.38 -4.85 18.46
C SER A 56 -4.87 -6.17 19.07
N ARG A 57 -6.18 -6.45 18.96
CA ARG A 57 -6.77 -7.76 19.28
C ARG A 57 -6.12 -8.91 18.49
N TYR A 58 -5.65 -8.62 17.28
CA TYR A 58 -4.92 -9.54 16.42
C TYR A 58 -3.62 -8.87 15.98
N PRO A 59 -2.59 -8.91 16.83
CA PRO A 59 -1.38 -8.13 16.62
C PRO A 59 -0.51 -8.73 15.50
N VAL A 60 0.22 -7.83 14.82
CA VAL A 60 1.29 -8.19 13.89
C VAL A 60 2.59 -7.73 14.51
N ASN A 61 3.37 -8.67 15.06
CA ASN A 61 4.52 -8.35 15.91
C ASN A 61 5.85 -8.40 15.15
N ASN A 62 5.89 -9.03 13.98
CA ASN A 62 7.10 -9.26 13.20
C ASN A 62 6.78 -9.38 11.71
N GLU A 63 7.83 -9.45 10.91
CA GLU A 63 7.75 -9.57 9.45
C GLU A 63 6.98 -10.82 9.01
N GLN A 64 7.16 -11.97 9.66
CA GLN A 64 6.45 -13.20 9.29
C GLN A 64 4.94 -13.10 9.56
N ASP A 65 4.54 -12.44 10.64
CA ASP A 65 3.14 -12.16 10.94
C ASP A 65 2.56 -11.17 9.93
N ALA A 66 3.33 -10.17 9.51
CA ALA A 66 2.93 -9.20 8.50
C ALA A 66 2.70 -9.90 7.16
N ILE A 67 3.63 -10.76 6.74
CA ILE A 67 3.49 -11.58 5.53
C ILE A 67 2.20 -12.41 5.61
N LYS A 68 1.97 -13.16 6.69
CA LYS A 68 0.73 -13.96 6.84
C LYS A 68 -0.52 -13.09 6.80
N TRP A 69 -0.48 -11.92 7.41
CA TRP A 69 -1.61 -10.99 7.45
C TRP A 69 -1.93 -10.45 6.05
N VAL A 70 -0.92 -10.07 5.28
CA VAL A 70 -1.04 -9.63 3.88
C VAL A 70 -1.50 -10.76 2.99
N GLU A 71 -0.92 -11.95 3.12
CA GLU A 71 -1.24 -13.09 2.26
C GLU A 71 -2.67 -13.60 2.45
N LYS A 72 -3.25 -13.48 3.65
CA LYS A 72 -4.69 -13.73 3.85
C LYS A 72 -5.58 -12.76 3.07
N ARG A 73 -5.04 -11.61 2.69
CA ARG A 73 -5.70 -10.51 1.99
C ARG A 73 -5.05 -10.22 0.63
N TRP A 74 -4.28 -11.17 0.09
CA TRP A 74 -3.41 -10.93 -1.06
C TRP A 74 -4.16 -10.36 -2.26
N ARG A 75 -5.42 -10.77 -2.46
CA ARG A 75 -6.23 -10.32 -3.59
C ARG A 75 -6.53 -8.82 -3.52
N LEU A 76 -6.87 -8.31 -2.34
CA LEU A 76 -7.11 -6.88 -2.12
C LEU A 76 -5.88 -6.06 -2.53
N PHE A 77 -4.72 -6.40 -1.97
CA PHE A 77 -3.46 -5.71 -2.27
C PHE A 77 -3.06 -5.86 -3.74
N PHE A 78 -3.23 -7.05 -4.31
CA PHE A 78 -2.84 -7.29 -5.68
C PHE A 78 -3.71 -6.51 -6.67
N GLU A 79 -5.03 -6.51 -6.48
CA GLU A 79 -5.95 -5.80 -7.35
C GLU A 79 -5.81 -4.28 -7.20
N HIS A 80 -5.54 -3.77 -5.98
CA HIS A 80 -5.16 -2.37 -5.76
C HIS A 80 -3.89 -1.98 -6.54
N CYS A 81 -2.83 -2.78 -6.44
CA CYS A 81 -1.60 -2.56 -7.20
C CYS A 81 -1.82 -2.60 -8.72
N LEU A 82 -2.65 -3.52 -9.23
CA LEU A 82 -2.97 -3.59 -10.66
C LEU A 82 -3.73 -2.34 -11.11
N ASN A 83 -4.74 -1.93 -10.35
CA ASN A 83 -5.56 -0.76 -10.66
C ASN A 83 -4.75 0.54 -10.69
N ASN A 84 -3.82 0.70 -9.76
CA ASN A 84 -2.94 1.87 -9.72
C ASN A 84 -2.00 1.98 -10.91
N ARG A 85 -1.75 0.87 -11.64
CA ARG A 85 -0.82 0.86 -12.78
C ARG A 85 -1.52 0.78 -14.12
N LEU A 86 -2.65 0.09 -14.19
CA LEU A 86 -3.46 -0.01 -15.39
C LEU A 86 -4.92 -0.17 -14.96
N THR A 87 -5.71 0.88 -15.11
CA THR A 87 -7.10 0.90 -14.63
C THR A 87 -8.05 0.01 -15.45
N ASP A 88 -7.68 -0.33 -16.70
CA ASP A 88 -8.46 -1.25 -17.52
C ASP A 88 -8.28 -2.71 -17.04
N GLU A 89 -9.26 -3.19 -16.26
CA GLU A 89 -9.32 -4.57 -15.77
C GLU A 89 -9.32 -5.64 -16.88
N SER A 90 -9.70 -5.27 -18.10
CA SER A 90 -9.66 -6.18 -19.24
C SER A 90 -8.24 -6.59 -19.61
N LEU A 91 -7.24 -5.78 -19.27
CA LEU A 91 -5.82 -6.00 -19.52
C LEU A 91 -5.09 -6.69 -18.35
N TRP A 92 -5.77 -6.87 -17.21
CA TRP A 92 -5.18 -7.54 -16.06
C TRP A 92 -4.94 -9.03 -16.30
N PRO A 93 -3.98 -9.64 -15.58
CA PRO A 93 -3.81 -11.09 -15.60
C PRO A 93 -5.12 -11.80 -15.22
N LYS A 94 -5.59 -12.72 -16.07
CA LYS A 94 -6.89 -13.39 -15.85
C LYS A 94 -6.88 -14.43 -14.72
N LYS A 95 -5.73 -15.09 -14.48
CA LYS A 95 -5.57 -16.11 -13.43
C LYS A 95 -4.69 -15.62 -12.30
N ARG A 96 -5.18 -14.62 -11.56
CA ARG A 96 -4.49 -14.08 -10.37
C ARG A 96 -4.44 -15.14 -9.27
N SER A 97 -3.29 -15.26 -8.61
CA SER A 97 -3.11 -16.22 -7.52
C SER A 97 -2.14 -15.67 -6.47
N LEU A 98 -2.20 -16.21 -5.25
CA LEU A 98 -1.24 -15.88 -4.20
C LEU A 98 0.22 -16.14 -4.63
N LYS A 99 0.47 -17.18 -5.43
CA LYS A 99 1.81 -17.46 -5.97
C LYS A 99 2.28 -16.33 -6.88
N MET A 100 1.39 -15.81 -7.72
CA MET A 100 1.69 -14.67 -8.60
C MET A 100 1.99 -13.43 -7.77
N PHE A 101 1.15 -13.12 -6.78
CA PHE A 101 1.38 -12.02 -5.83
C PHE A 101 2.78 -12.09 -5.19
N ARG A 102 3.19 -13.25 -4.64
CA ARG A 102 4.53 -13.45 -4.05
C ARG A 102 5.67 -13.23 -5.04
N ASN A 103 5.47 -13.60 -6.30
CA ASN A 103 6.47 -13.42 -7.35
C ASN A 103 6.57 -11.97 -7.81
N TRP A 104 5.48 -11.21 -7.70
CA TRP A 104 5.36 -9.85 -8.23
C TRP A 104 5.69 -8.78 -7.19
N LEU A 105 5.46 -9.08 -5.91
CA LEU A 105 5.59 -8.12 -4.83
C LEU A 105 6.49 -8.67 -3.72
N SER A 106 7.25 -7.78 -3.09
CA SER A 106 7.87 -8.02 -1.78
C SER A 106 7.22 -7.13 -0.73
N ILE A 107 7.16 -7.62 0.50
CA ILE A 107 6.56 -6.91 1.62
C ILE A 107 7.70 -6.41 2.50
N GLU A 108 7.80 -5.11 2.67
CA GLU A 108 8.62 -4.49 3.70
C GLU A 108 7.75 -4.22 4.92
N TYR A 109 8.26 -4.51 6.13
CA TYR A 109 7.56 -4.28 7.40
C TYR A 109 8.31 -3.27 8.27
N ARG A 110 7.57 -2.36 8.92
CA ARG A 110 8.06 -1.53 10.03
C ARG A 110 7.07 -1.61 11.19
N SER A 111 7.56 -2.03 12.36
CA SER A 111 6.74 -2.18 13.56
C SER A 111 6.39 -0.86 14.25
N MET A 112 7.18 0.19 14.05
CA MET A 112 6.98 1.49 14.70
C MET A 112 6.75 2.58 13.67
N VAL A 113 5.59 3.23 13.78
CA VAL A 113 5.26 4.42 12.99
C VAL A 113 5.24 5.62 13.94
N TRP A 114 6.04 6.63 13.62
CA TRP A 114 6.16 7.85 14.40
C TRP A 114 5.42 8.96 13.68
N ASP A 115 4.39 9.50 14.31
CA ASP A 115 3.69 10.67 13.79
C ASP A 115 4.38 11.93 14.32
N LEU A 116 4.92 12.71 13.39
CA LEU A 116 5.65 13.94 13.67
C LEU A 116 4.88 15.18 13.23
N ALA A 117 3.65 15.01 12.71
CA ALA A 117 2.76 16.12 12.42
C ALA A 117 2.27 16.76 13.74
N ASN A 118 1.92 18.04 13.66
CA ASN A 118 1.30 18.74 14.81
C ASN A 118 -0.23 18.66 14.75
N GLU A 119 -0.75 18.31 13.57
CA GLU A 119 -2.16 18.21 13.23
C GLU A 119 -2.72 16.84 13.65
N PRO A 120 -4.01 16.75 14.00
CA PRO A 120 -4.66 15.46 14.20
C PRO A 120 -4.68 14.62 12.92
N LEU A 121 -4.64 13.29 13.06
CA LEU A 121 -4.90 12.37 11.96
C LEU A 121 -6.37 12.47 11.52
N VAL A 122 -6.59 12.75 10.24
CA VAL A 122 -7.90 12.78 9.58
C VAL A 122 -7.94 11.68 8.53
N VAL A 123 -9.11 11.08 8.31
CA VAL A 123 -9.35 10.11 7.23
C VAL A 123 -10.03 10.85 6.09
N GLU A 124 -9.41 10.82 4.91
CA GLU A 124 -10.01 11.33 3.68
C GLU A 124 -10.82 10.22 3.00
N ASP A 125 -12.06 10.52 2.63
CA ASP A 125 -12.93 9.62 1.89
C ASP A 125 -13.05 10.09 0.43
N TRP A 126 -12.27 9.48 -0.45
CA TRP A 126 -12.21 9.81 -1.88
C TRP A 126 -13.41 9.29 -2.68
N GLU A 127 -14.27 8.45 -2.08
CA GLU A 127 -15.48 7.94 -2.72
C GLU A 127 -16.72 8.80 -2.41
N ASN A 128 -16.59 9.77 -1.50
CA ASN A 128 -17.69 10.55 -0.97
C ASN A 128 -17.47 12.05 -1.24
N GLU A 129 -17.54 12.45 -2.52
CA GLU A 129 -17.38 13.84 -3.00
C GLU A 129 -18.48 14.83 -2.53
N ASN A 130 -19.34 14.46 -1.57
CA ASN A 130 -20.46 15.29 -1.12
C ASN A 130 -20.20 16.16 0.14
N ASP A 131 -19.05 16.05 0.80
CA ASP A 131 -18.81 16.73 2.08
C ASP A 131 -17.87 17.95 1.95
N HIS A 132 -18.08 18.79 0.92
CA HIS A 132 -17.41 20.10 0.81
C HIS A 132 -18.32 21.31 1.02
N ASP A 133 -19.52 21.11 1.56
CA ASP A 133 -20.32 22.17 2.16
C ASP A 133 -20.84 21.67 3.52
N ASP A 134 -20.64 22.48 4.55
CA ASP A 134 -21.18 22.36 5.91
C ASP A 134 -20.53 21.35 6.88
N GLU A 135 -19.50 21.81 7.60
CA GLU A 135 -19.55 21.83 9.08
C GLU A 135 -18.41 22.70 9.68
N ILE A 136 -18.66 24.01 9.74
CA ILE A 136 -18.13 24.80 10.87
C ILE A 136 -18.95 24.37 12.09
N MET A 137 -18.38 23.56 12.97
CA MET A 137 -18.95 23.30 14.30
C MET A 137 -18.18 24.11 15.35
N HIS A 138 -18.96 24.88 16.12
CA HIS A 138 -18.61 25.87 17.13
C HIS A 138 -17.59 25.45 18.21
#